data_AF-A0A6H9GUW9-F1
#
_entry.id   AF-A0A6H9GUW9-F1
#
_cell.length_a   1.000
_cell.length_b   1.000
_cell.length_c   1.000
_cell.angle_alpha   90.00
_cell.angle_beta   90.00
_cell.angle_gamma   90.00
#
_symmetry.space_group_name_H-M   'P 1'
#
loop_
_entity.id
_entity.type
_entity.pdbx_description
1 polymer ?
#
loop_
_entity_poly.entity_id
_entity_poly.type
_entity_poly.pdbx_seq_one_letter_code
_entity_poly.pdbx_strand_id
1 'polypeptide(L)'
;MTPDIVGMRITRSIQSVENDMDELLAKASELMAEIARGRLAIVDEAHSTQRPMARVAAMQRSLIEARSELVRAHSDLSKLAETMDIPVRCPDKAELFDADAGEQRLVEAA
;
A
#
# COMPACT_ATOMS: atom_id res chain seq x y z
N MET A 1 4.95 -25.13 5.38
CA MET A 1 4.75 -23.97 4.51
C MET A 1 5.81 -24.02 3.43
N THR A 2 5.44 -24.11 2.16
CA THR A 2 6.38 -24.23 1.03
C THR A 2 6.91 -22.86 0.60
N PRO A 3 8.08 -22.78 -0.06
CA PRO A 3 8.63 -21.52 -0.59
C PRO A 3 7.63 -20.73 -1.44
N ASP A 4 6.83 -21.44 -2.24
CA ASP A 4 5.79 -20.88 -3.11
C ASP A 4 4.72 -20.10 -2.34
N ILE A 5 4.22 -20.69 -1.24
CA ILE A 5 3.22 -20.05 -0.38
C ILE A 5 3.81 -18.80 0.28
N VAL A 6 5.10 -18.83 0.64
CA VAL A 6 5.79 -17.67 1.22
C VAL A 6 5.92 -16.56 0.20
N GLY A 7 6.33 -16.87 -1.03
CA GLY A 7 6.45 -15.91 -2.13
C GLY A 7 5.13 -15.20 -2.42
N MET A 8 4.05 -15.95 -2.66
CA MET A 8 2.72 -15.37 -2.90
C MET A 8 2.23 -14.50 -1.74
N ARG A 9 2.49 -14.91 -0.49
CA ARG A 9 2.11 -14.12 0.68
C ARG A 9 2.88 -12.80 0.75
N ILE A 10 4.19 -12.82 0.51
CA ILE A 10 5.03 -11.62 0.49
C ILE A 10 4.55 -10.65 -0.58
N THR A 11 4.31 -11.13 -1.81
CA THR A 11 3.80 -10.28 -2.91
C THR A 11 2.46 -9.64 -2.56
N ARG A 12 1.52 -10.41 -1.99
CA ARG A 12 0.23 -9.87 -1.52
C ARG A 12 0.42 -8.79 -0.45
N SER A 13 1.29 -9.04 0.54
CA SER A 13 1.58 -8.06 1.59
C SER A 13 2.18 -6.77 1.02
N ILE A 14 3.08 -6.86 0.04
CA ILE A 14 3.65 -5.69 -0.62
C ILE A 14 2.57 -4.87 -1.33
N GLN A 15 1.72 -5.52 -2.12
CA GLN A 15 0.60 -4.84 -2.80
C GLN A 15 -0.35 -4.17 -1.82
N SER A 16 -0.65 -4.82 -0.68
CA SER A 16 -1.45 -4.21 0.39
C SER A 16 -0.80 -2.93 0.91
N VAL A 17 0.49 -2.96 1.21
CA VAL A 17 1.19 -1.75 1.71
C VAL A 17 1.24 -0.66 0.62
N GLU A 18 1.47 -1.01 -0.65
CA GLU A 18 1.43 -0.05 -1.76
C GLU A 18 0.07 0.67 -1.85
N ASN A 19 -1.03 -0.08 -1.72
CA ASN A 19 -2.39 0.47 -1.71
C ASN A 19 -2.65 1.36 -0.49
N ASP A 20 -2.23 0.91 0.70
CA ASP A 20 -2.38 1.68 1.94
C ASP A 20 -1.61 3.02 1.87
N MET A 21 -0.45 3.03 1.21
CA MET A 21 0.32 4.25 0.99
C MET A 21 -0.40 5.23 0.04
N ASP A 22 -1.04 4.72 -1.01
CA ASP A 22 -1.85 5.53 -1.92
C ASP A 22 -3.09 6.10 -1.21
N GLU A 23 -3.74 5.31 -0.36
CA GLU A 23 -4.85 5.78 0.47
C GLU A 23 -4.39 6.86 1.47
N LEU A 24 -3.24 6.67 2.11
CA LEU A 24 -2.68 7.66 3.03
C LEU A 24 -2.31 8.96 2.31
N LEU A 25 -1.77 8.89 1.09
CA LEU A 25 -1.47 10.06 0.27
C LEU A 25 -2.75 10.83 -0.12
N ALA A 26 -3.84 10.11 -0.43
CA ALA A 26 -5.14 10.72 -0.68
C ALA A 26 -5.67 11.48 0.55
N LYS A 27 -5.68 10.83 1.72
CA LYS A 27 -6.10 11.44 3.00
C LYS A 27 -5.25 12.65 3.37
N ALA A 28 -3.93 12.59 3.15
CA ALA A 28 -3.04 13.74 3.37
C ALA A 28 -3.37 14.93 2.45
N SER A 29 -3.80 14.64 1.22
CA SER A 29 -4.21 15.65 0.24
C SER A 29 -5.56 16.29 0.57
N GLU A 30 -6.50 15.50 1.09
CA GLU A 30 -7.75 16.01 1.64
C GLU A 30 -7.50 16.96 2.81
N LEU A 31 -6.65 16.57 3.76
CA LEU A 31 -6.25 17.43 4.88
C LEU A 31 -5.62 18.75 4.41
N MET A 32 -4.73 18.70 3.41
CA MET A 32 -4.13 19.91 2.83
C MET A 32 -5.21 20.84 2.24
N ALA A 33 -6.19 20.27 1.53
CA ALA A 33 -7.28 21.03 0.93
C ALA A 33 -8.18 21.66 2.01
N GLU A 34 -8.48 20.94 3.09
CA GLU A 34 -9.24 21.45 4.24
C GLU A 34 -8.52 22.62 4.91
N ILE A 35 -7.22 22.50 5.18
CA ILE A 35 -6.43 23.60 5.74
C ILE A 35 -6.48 24.82 4.82
N ALA A 36 -6.29 24.63 3.50
CA ALA A 36 -6.34 25.71 2.52
C ALA A 36 -7.72 26.40 2.47
N ARG A 37 -8.82 25.65 2.55
CA ARG A 37 -10.19 26.21 2.61
C ARG A 37 -10.45 26.92 3.93
N GLY A 38 -10.01 26.35 5.05
CA GLY A 38 -10.14 26.94 6.37
C GLY A 38 -9.50 28.32 6.46
N ARG A 39 -8.37 28.53 5.77
CA ARG A 39 -7.70 29.84 5.65
C ARG A 39 -8.55 30.92 5.00
N LEU A 40 -9.45 30.55 4.09
CA LEU A 40 -10.36 31.51 3.46
C LEU A 40 -11.55 31.83 4.36
N ALA A 41 -11.97 30.87 5.19
CA ALA A 41 -13.12 31.00 6.08
C ALA A 41 -12.80 31.75 7.37
N ILE A 42 -11.58 31.59 7.89
CA ILE A 42 -11.12 32.22 9.12
C ILE A 42 -10.40 33.52 8.72
N VAL A 43 -10.97 34.67 9.10
CA VAL A 43 -10.33 35.99 8.95
C VAL A 43 -9.22 36.11 10.01
N ASP A 44 -8.20 35.27 9.90
CA ASP A 44 -6.99 35.31 10.69
C ASP A 44 -5.81 35.53 9.74
N GLU A 45 -4.74 36.13 10.24
CA GLU A 45 -3.62 36.57 9.41
C GLU A 45 -3.07 35.38 8.62
N ALA A 46 -2.96 35.54 7.28
CA ALA A 46 -2.64 34.46 6.35
C ALA A 46 -1.35 33.68 6.65
N HIS A 47 -0.50 34.15 7.57
CA HIS A 47 0.73 33.52 8.01
C HIS A 47 0.54 32.45 9.10
N SER A 48 -0.57 32.44 9.85
CA SER A 48 -0.78 31.54 11.00
C SER A 48 -0.83 30.05 10.60
N THR A 49 -1.20 29.78 9.36
CA THR A 49 -1.45 28.44 8.80
C THR A 49 -0.42 27.99 7.75
N GLN A 50 0.51 28.85 7.35
CA GLN A 50 1.56 28.50 6.38
C GLN A 50 2.48 27.39 6.89
N ARG A 51 2.88 27.46 8.17
CA ARG A 51 3.74 26.46 8.80
C ARG A 51 3.10 25.07 8.85
N PRO A 52 1.84 24.92 9.31
CA PRO A 52 1.10 23.65 9.19
C PRO A 52 1.03 23.11 7.76
N MET A 53 0.67 23.94 6.78
CA MET A 53 0.61 23.49 5.36
C MET A 53 1.98 23.00 4.87
N ALA A 54 3.05 23.73 5.16
CA ALA A 54 4.40 23.31 4.77
C ALA A 54 4.78 21.94 5.36
N ARG A 55 4.35 21.65 6.59
CA ARG A 55 4.57 20.34 7.22
C ARG A 55 3.77 19.23 6.54
N VAL A 56 2.51 19.48 6.19
CA VAL A 56 1.70 18.50 5.43
C VAL A 56 2.29 18.25 4.04
N ALA A 57 2.74 19.29 3.34
CA ALA A 57 3.41 19.15 2.04
C ALA A 57 4.69 18.31 2.15
N ALA A 58 5.51 18.56 3.19
CA ALA A 58 6.71 17.76 3.44
C ALA A 58 6.37 16.29 3.71
N MET A 59 5.33 16.02 4.49
CA MET A 59 4.83 14.66 4.73
C MET A 59 4.39 13.97 3.44
N GLN A 60 3.61 14.64 2.59
CA GLN A 60 3.19 14.11 1.28
C GLN A 60 4.39 13.74 0.40
N ARG A 61 5.42 14.59 0.39
CA ARG A 61 6.68 14.28 -0.32
C ARG A 61 7.34 13.02 0.25
N SER A 62 7.46 12.91 1.56
CA SER A 62 8.05 11.71 2.20
C SER A 62 7.26 10.43 1.90
N LEU A 63 5.93 10.51 1.78
CA LEU A 63 5.10 9.37 1.37
C LEU A 63 5.40 8.93 -0.08
N ILE A 64 5.54 9.89 -1.01
CA ILE A 64 5.90 9.60 -2.40
C ILE A 64 7.30 8.98 -2.50
N GLU A 65 8.26 9.49 -1.73
CA GLU A 65 9.62 8.94 -1.66
C GLU A 65 9.60 7.50 -1.11
N ALA A 66 8.91 7.27 0.00
CA ALA A 66 8.77 5.93 0.59
C ALA A 66 8.07 4.95 -0.37
N ARG A 67 7.03 5.39 -1.09
CA ARG A 67 6.33 4.57 -2.09
C ARG A 67 7.27 4.19 -3.23
N SER A 68 8.11 5.12 -3.66
CA SER A 68 9.10 4.87 -4.72
C SER A 68 10.10 3.78 -4.31
N GLU A 69 10.58 3.81 -3.06
CA GLU A 69 11.45 2.75 -2.55
C GLU A 69 10.73 1.41 -2.42
N LEU A 70 9.46 1.42 -1.97
CA LEU A 70 8.66 0.20 -1.87
C LEU A 70 8.45 -0.47 -3.24
N VAL A 71 8.13 0.31 -4.28
CA VAL A 71 7.97 -0.19 -5.65
C VAL A 71 9.28 -0.76 -6.20
N ARG A 72 10.43 -0.15 -5.88
CA ARG A 72 11.75 -0.72 -6.26
C ARG A 72 12.00 -2.04 -5.56
N ALA A 73 11.75 -2.13 -4.25
CA ALA A 73 11.86 -3.36 -3.50
C ALA A 73 10.93 -4.46 -4.05
N HIS A 74 9.70 -4.10 -4.41
CA HIS A 74 8.75 -5.02 -5.07
C HIS A 74 9.30 -5.55 -6.40
N SER A 75 9.84 -4.66 -7.25
CA SER A 75 10.50 -5.04 -8.51
C SER A 75 11.66 -6.01 -8.26
N ASP A 76 12.52 -5.73 -7.29
CA ASP A 76 13.70 -6.56 -7.02
C ASP A 76 13.33 -7.94 -6.46
N LEU A 77 12.31 -7.99 -5.60
CA LEU A 77 11.75 -9.25 -5.11
C LEU A 77 11.08 -10.07 -6.22
N SER A 78 10.42 -9.41 -7.19
CA SER A 78 9.82 -10.07 -8.34
C SER A 78 10.88 -10.75 -9.22
N LYS A 79 11.98 -10.04 -9.53
CA LYS A 79 13.12 -10.60 -10.28
C LYS A 79 13.79 -11.76 -9.54
N LEU A 80 13.92 -11.66 -8.22
CA LEU A 80 14.45 -12.74 -7.41
C LEU A 80 13.56 -13.99 -7.50
N ALA A 81 12.24 -13.80 -7.40
CA ALA A 81 11.30 -14.91 -7.49
C ALA A 81 11.31 -15.59 -8.87
N GLU A 82 11.42 -14.82 -9.97
CA GLU A 82 11.62 -15.35 -11.33
C GLU A 82 12.87 -16.23 -11.41
N THR A 83 13.96 -15.82 -10.77
CA THR A 83 15.22 -16.60 -10.74
C THR A 83 15.08 -17.89 -9.93
N MET A 84 14.19 -17.90 -8.94
CA MET A 84 13.96 -19.05 -8.05
C MET A 84 12.81 -19.95 -8.51
N ASP A 85 12.16 -19.65 -9.64
CA ASP A 85 10.94 -20.31 -10.13
C ASP A 85 9.80 -20.33 -9.08
N ILE A 86 9.74 -19.28 -8.25
CA ILE A 86 8.72 -19.13 -7.21
C ILE A 86 7.52 -18.40 -7.81
N PRO A 87 6.30 -18.97 -7.76
CA PRO A 87 5.11 -18.26 -8.20
C PRO A 87 4.84 -17.07 -7.27
N VAL A 88 4.80 -15.86 -7.85
CA VAL A 88 4.49 -14.60 -7.14
C VAL A 88 3.05 -14.14 -7.32
N ARG A 89 2.36 -14.68 -8.32
CA ARG A 89 0.96 -14.36 -8.58
C ARG A 89 0.09 -15.26 -7.74
N CYS A 90 -0.61 -14.69 -6.76
CA CYS A 90 -1.63 -15.43 -6.04
C CYS A 90 -2.85 -15.62 -6.97
N PRO A 91 -3.35 -16.84 -7.18
CA PRO A 91 -4.53 -17.06 -8.01
C PRO A 91 -5.77 -16.42 -7.34
N ASP A 92 -6.68 -15.89 -8.17
CA ASP A 92 -7.91 -15.21 -7.70
C ASP A 92 -8.81 -16.16 -6.88
N LYS A 93 -8.68 -17.47 -7.14
CA LYS A 93 -9.37 -18.54 -6.44
C LYS A 93 -8.36 -19.61 -6.07
N ALA A 94 -8.31 -19.97 -4.79
CA ALA A 94 -7.50 -21.08 -4.31
C ALA A 94 -8.43 -22.15 -3.71
N GLU A 95 -8.23 -23.40 -4.11
CA GLU A 95 -8.90 -24.54 -3.49
C GLU A 95 -8.06 -25.01 -2.30
N LEU A 96 -8.63 -24.92 -1.10
CA LEU A 96 -8.05 -25.57 0.07
C LEU A 96 -8.57 -27.00 0.11
N PHE A 97 -7.67 -27.96 -0.09
CA PHE A 97 -7.99 -29.37 0.10
C PHE A 97 -7.79 -29.73 1.57
N ASP A 98 -8.88 -29.76 2.34
CA ASP A 98 -8.86 -30.25 3.72
C ASP A 98 -8.89 -31.78 3.72
N ALA A 99 -7.72 -32.38 3.94
CA ALA A 99 -7.55 -33.84 3.94
C ALA A 99 -8.40 -34.54 5.03
N ASP A 100 -8.77 -33.83 6.10
CA ASP A 100 -9.55 -34.36 7.22
C ASP A 100 -11.08 -34.29 7.02
N ALA A 101 -11.56 -33.51 6.03
CA ALA A 101 -13.00 -33.30 5.81
C ALA A 101 -13.53 -33.86 4.48
N GLY A 102 -12.65 -34.19 3.53
CA GLY A 102 -13.07 -34.67 2.20
C GLY A 102 -13.91 -33.66 1.41
N GLU A 103 -13.87 -32.37 1.79
CA GLU A 103 -14.70 -31.31 1.25
C GLU A 103 -13.81 -30.23 0.63
N GLN A 104 -13.95 -30.01 -0.69
CA GLN A 104 -13.24 -28.93 -1.39
C GLN A 104 -13.93 -27.59 -1.08
N ARG A 105 -13.22 -26.67 -0.42
CA ARG A 105 -13.69 -25.30 -0.21
C ARG A 105 -12.94 -24.33 -1.11
N LEU A 106 -13.70 -23.67 -1.99
CA LEU A 106 -13.24 -22.51 -2.76
C LEU A 106 -13.10 -21.31 -1.81
N VAL A 107 -11.91 -20.74 -1.75
CA VAL A 107 -11.65 -19.50 -1.01
C VAL A 107 -11.21 -18.43 -1.99
N GLU A 108 -11.92 -17.32 -2.00
CA GLU A 108 -11.59 -16.13 -2.81
C GLU A 108 -10.54 -15.30 -2.08
N ALA A 109 -9.56 -14.78 -2.83
CA ALA A 109 -8.58 -13.86 -2.28
C ALA A 109 -9.26 -12.51 -2.00
N ALA A 110 -9.43 -12.18 -0.71
CA ALA A 110 -9.81 -10.86 -0.24
C ALA A 110 -8.69 -9.83 -0.46
#